data_AF-A0A6P0NK35-F1
#
_entry.id   AF-A0A6P0NK35-F1
#
_cell.length_a   1.000
_cell.length_b   1.000
_cell.length_c   1.000
_cell.angle_alpha   90.00
_cell.angle_beta   90.00
_cell.angle_gamma   90.00
#
_symmetry.space_group_name_H-M   'P 1'
#
loop_
_entity.id
_entity.type
_entity.pdbx_description
1 polymer ?
#
loop_
_entity_poly.entity_id
_entity_poly.type
_entity_poly.pdbx_seq_one_letter_code
_entity_poly.pdbx_strand_id
1 'polypeptide(L)'
;MTTQELIDLRTCIMEGRNHDALAIIDELDAMSKKDTLFKIDSYLTVVLIHLIKNQVEGRLTNSWAASIQALIRKIKSLNLKENQISDYIKEEEWDEILEEAIEFAIRDASTEVKNGAYSSFQLKEMVDKNSVFTTANSFLALTYSYSANDLLAVIDDNLALLPGGEDWKFGRNNK
;
A
#
# COMPACT_ATOMS: atom_id res chain seq x y z
N MET A 1 6.79 -10.79 15.95
CA MET A 1 6.62 -11.59 17.20
C MET A 1 7.68 -12.67 17.25
N THR A 2 8.51 -12.67 18.29
CA THR A 2 9.52 -13.71 18.50
C THR A 2 9.08 -14.70 19.57
N THR A 3 9.56 -15.95 19.49
CA THR A 3 9.31 -16.96 20.53
C THR A 3 9.91 -16.57 21.88
N GLN A 4 10.96 -15.73 21.90
CA GLN A 4 11.65 -15.31 23.12
C GLN A 4 10.81 -14.35 23.96
N GLU A 5 10.19 -13.33 23.37
CA GLU A 5 9.32 -12.37 24.09
C GLU A 5 8.16 -13.09 24.80
N LEU A 6 7.58 -14.12 24.17
CA LEU A 6 6.51 -14.92 24.78
C LEU A 6 7.01 -15.78 25.94
N ILE A 7 8.25 -16.29 25.88
CA ILE A 7 8.88 -17.04 26.98
C ILE A 7 9.16 -16.10 28.15
N ASP A 8 9.67 -14.90 27.88
CA ASP A 8 9.99 -13.90 28.90
C ASP A 8 8.73 -13.37 29.57
N LEU A 9 7.66 -13.11 28.80
CA LEU A 9 6.34 -12.77 29.32
C LEU A 9 5.79 -13.87 30.24
N ARG A 10 5.84 -15.13 29.79
CA ARG A 10 5.40 -16.28 30.60
C ARG A 10 6.18 -16.37 31.90
N THR A 11 7.49 -16.12 31.86
CA THR A 11 8.36 -16.14 33.05
C THR A 11 7.99 -15.03 34.02
N CYS A 12 7.80 -13.79 33.54
CA CYS A 12 7.37 -12.67 34.38
C CYS A 12 6.02 -12.94 35.05
N ILE A 13 5.06 -13.52 34.33
CA ILE A 13 3.75 -13.91 34.88
C ILE A 13 3.92 -14.98 35.97
N MET A 14 4.73 -16.02 35.73
CA MET A 14 4.95 -17.10 36.70
C MET A 14 5.65 -16.61 37.98
N GLU A 15 6.51 -15.60 37.88
CA GLU A 15 7.24 -15.01 39.01
C GLU A 15 6.48 -13.86 39.68
N GLY A 16 5.28 -13.49 39.22
CA GLY A 16 4.49 -12.38 39.76
C GLY A 16 5.06 -11.00 39.45
N ARG A 17 5.98 -10.88 38.48
CA ARG A 17 6.60 -9.63 38.03
C ARG A 17 5.65 -8.89 37.08
N ASN A 18 4.55 -8.39 37.63
CA ASN A 18 3.46 -7.78 36.85
C ASN A 18 3.90 -6.54 36.05
N HIS A 19 4.78 -5.70 36.62
CA HIS A 19 5.28 -4.51 35.91
C HIS A 19 6.13 -4.90 34.69
N ASP A 20 7.04 -5.86 34.86
CA ASP A 20 7.88 -6.35 33.76
C ASP A 20 7.04 -7.03 32.67
N ALA A 21 6.01 -7.79 33.07
CA ALA A 21 5.07 -8.41 32.14
C ALA A 21 4.31 -7.36 31.30
N LEU A 22 3.85 -6.26 31.92
CA LEU A 22 3.17 -5.17 31.21
C LEU A 22 4.11 -4.47 30.22
N ALA A 23 5.37 -4.23 30.60
CA ALA A 23 6.36 -3.64 29.69
C ALA A 23 6.59 -4.51 28.44
N ILE A 24 6.66 -5.84 28.59
CA ILE A 24 6.79 -6.76 27.45
C ILE A 24 5.54 -6.74 26.56
N ILE A 25 4.34 -6.61 27.13
CA ILE A 25 3.10 -6.47 26.35
C ILE A 25 3.14 -5.18 25.52
N ASP A 26 3.53 -4.05 26.11
CA ASP A 26 3.64 -2.77 25.40
C ASP A 26 4.65 -2.85 24.23
N GLU A 27 5.78 -3.55 24.44
CA GLU A 27 6.77 -3.80 23.38
C GLU A 27 6.21 -4.68 22.26
N LEU A 28 5.50 -5.76 22.59
CA LEU A 28 4.86 -6.64 21.62
C LEU A 28 3.82 -5.90 20.77
N ASP A 29 3.01 -5.04 21.40
CA ASP A 29 2.02 -4.21 20.71
C ASP A 29 2.69 -3.20 19.77
N ALA A 30 3.76 -2.53 20.23
CA ALA A 30 4.55 -1.62 19.41
C ALA A 30 5.18 -2.31 18.19
N MET A 31 5.69 -3.53 18.37
CA MET A 31 6.23 -4.34 17.28
C MET A 31 5.16 -4.78 16.28
N SER A 32 4.01 -5.24 16.75
CA SER A 32 2.88 -5.63 15.89
C SER A 32 2.39 -4.46 15.03
N LYS A 33 2.26 -3.26 15.64
CA LYS A 33 1.94 -2.03 14.92
C LYS A 33 2.97 -1.72 13.85
N LYS A 34 4.26 -1.78 14.20
CA LYS A 34 5.37 -1.51 13.27
C LYS A 34 5.36 -2.49 12.08
N ASP A 35 5.19 -3.79 12.33
CA ASP A 35 5.09 -4.81 11.29
C ASP A 35 3.92 -4.57 10.33
N THR A 36 2.79 -4.08 10.87
CA THR A 36 1.61 -3.74 10.07
C THR A 36 1.88 -2.54 9.16
N LEU A 37 2.44 -1.46 9.72
CA LEU A 37 2.79 -0.26 8.95
C LEU A 37 3.80 -0.56 7.83
N PHE A 38 4.83 -1.37 8.10
CA PHE A 38 5.79 -1.77 7.06
C PHE A 38 5.15 -2.55 5.91
N LYS A 39 4.20 -3.43 6.20
CA LYS A 39 3.48 -4.18 5.15
C LYS A 39 2.62 -3.25 4.31
N ILE A 40 1.94 -2.29 4.93
CA ILE A 40 1.16 -1.27 4.22
C ILE A 40 2.06 -0.46 3.30
N ASP A 41 3.19 0.05 3.82
CA ASP A 41 4.18 0.79 3.03
C ASP A 41 4.71 -0.01 1.83
N SER A 42 5.04 -1.29 2.05
CA SER A 42 5.48 -2.18 0.97
C SER A 42 4.42 -2.36 -0.11
N TYR A 43 3.15 -2.50 0.26
CA TYR A 43 2.05 -2.61 -0.70
C TYR A 43 1.79 -1.30 -1.43
N LEU A 44 1.86 -0.16 -0.72
CA LEU A 44 1.70 1.16 -1.31
C LEU A 44 2.81 1.43 -2.33
N THR A 45 4.06 1.10 -2.01
CA THR A 45 5.18 1.23 -2.94
C THR A 45 4.92 0.49 -4.26
N VAL A 46 4.40 -0.74 -4.21
CA VAL A 46 4.07 -1.50 -5.43
C VAL A 46 2.89 -0.90 -6.18
N VAL A 47 1.88 -0.36 -5.49
CA VAL A 47 0.81 0.42 -6.14
C VAL A 47 1.39 1.60 -6.90
N LEU A 48 2.28 2.39 -6.27
CA LEU A 48 2.93 3.53 -6.89
C LEU A 48 3.77 3.15 -8.11
N ILE A 49 4.48 2.01 -8.08
CA ILE A 49 5.19 1.47 -9.26
C ILE A 49 4.24 1.30 -10.44
N HIS A 50 3.07 0.69 -10.21
CA HIS A 50 2.08 0.50 -11.28
C HIS A 50 1.46 1.82 -11.76
N LEU A 51 1.20 2.77 -10.87
CA LEU A 51 0.69 4.09 -11.24
C LEU A 51 1.71 4.89 -12.06
N ILE A 52 2.99 4.85 -11.70
CA ILE A 52 4.09 5.46 -12.48
C ILE A 52 4.13 4.84 -13.88
N LYS A 53 4.10 3.51 -13.98
CA LYS A 53 4.08 2.81 -15.27
C LYS A 53 2.85 3.18 -16.10
N ASN A 54 1.68 3.29 -15.47
CA ASN A 54 0.46 3.72 -16.14
C ASN A 54 0.56 5.15 -16.67
N GLN A 55 1.06 6.10 -15.87
CA GLN A 55 1.25 7.49 -16.28
C GLN A 55 2.24 7.61 -17.44
N VAL A 56 3.40 6.95 -17.35
CA VAL A 56 4.48 7.09 -18.34
C VAL A 56 4.19 6.31 -19.62
N GLU A 57 3.53 5.16 -19.53
CA GLU A 57 3.22 4.35 -20.71
C GLU A 57 1.86 4.64 -21.34
N GLY A 58 1.00 5.40 -20.65
CA GLY A 58 -0.33 5.77 -21.14
C GLY A 58 -1.28 4.58 -21.34
N ARG A 59 -1.04 3.47 -20.63
CA ARG A 59 -1.80 2.22 -20.76
C ARG A 59 -2.03 1.54 -19.42
N LEU A 60 -3.06 0.71 -19.35
CA LEU A 60 -3.33 -0.17 -18.22
C LEU A 60 -3.42 -1.62 -18.70
N THR A 61 -2.65 -2.51 -18.11
CA THR A 61 -2.75 -3.96 -18.39
C THR A 61 -3.61 -4.66 -17.35
N ASN A 62 -4.12 -5.85 -17.72
CA ASN A 62 -4.80 -6.73 -16.76
C ASN A 62 -3.94 -7.04 -15.53
N SER A 63 -2.63 -7.26 -15.71
CA SER A 63 -1.74 -7.59 -14.59
C SER A 63 -1.51 -6.41 -13.65
N TRP A 64 -1.42 -5.18 -14.16
CA TRP A 64 -1.26 -3.99 -13.33
C TRP A 64 -2.56 -3.65 -12.60
N ALA A 65 -3.70 -3.68 -13.31
CA ALA A 65 -5.01 -3.48 -12.71
C ALA A 65 -5.28 -4.48 -11.57
N ALA A 66 -5.05 -5.77 -11.82
CA ALA A 66 -5.21 -6.82 -10.80
C ALA A 66 -4.27 -6.62 -9.60
N SER A 67 -3.03 -6.19 -9.85
CA SER A 67 -2.06 -5.90 -8.79
C SER A 67 -2.53 -4.73 -7.91
N ILE A 68 -2.90 -3.60 -8.52
CA ILE A 68 -3.42 -2.42 -7.80
C ILE A 68 -4.63 -2.81 -6.96
N GLN A 69 -5.62 -3.49 -7.56
CA GLN A 69 -6.83 -3.91 -6.87
C GLN A 69 -6.53 -4.82 -5.66
N ALA A 70 -5.65 -5.82 -5.85
CA ALA A 70 -5.28 -6.74 -4.80
C ALA A 70 -4.54 -6.05 -3.65
N LEU A 71 -3.64 -5.11 -3.96
CA LEU A 71 -2.84 -4.40 -2.97
C LEU A 71 -3.65 -3.37 -2.19
N ILE A 72 -4.52 -2.59 -2.85
CA ILE A 72 -5.42 -1.65 -2.17
C ILE A 72 -6.35 -2.41 -1.19
N ARG A 73 -6.87 -3.58 -1.59
CA ARG A 73 -7.66 -4.43 -0.68
C ARG A 73 -6.85 -4.91 0.53
N LYS A 74 -5.58 -5.29 0.33
CA LYS A 74 -4.69 -5.69 1.43
C LYS A 74 -4.38 -4.52 2.35
N ILE A 75 -4.16 -3.31 1.81
CA ILE A 75 -3.96 -2.08 2.59
C ILE A 75 -5.20 -1.83 3.46
N LYS A 76 -6.41 -1.84 2.91
CA LYS A 76 -7.65 -1.72 3.70
C LYS A 76 -7.69 -2.72 4.86
N SER A 77 -7.40 -3.98 4.55
CA SER A 77 -7.48 -5.05 5.55
C SER A 77 -6.45 -4.93 6.66
N LEU A 78 -5.26 -4.40 6.36
CA LEU A 78 -4.20 -4.21 7.36
C LEU A 78 -4.37 -2.92 8.15
N ASN A 79 -4.93 -1.88 7.52
CA ASN A 79 -5.06 -0.58 8.16
C ASN A 79 -6.14 -0.58 9.25
N LEU A 80 -7.20 -1.39 9.08
CA LEU A 80 -8.25 -1.56 10.09
C LEU A 80 -7.72 -2.34 11.30
N LYS A 81 -7.74 -1.72 12.49
CA LYS A 81 -7.31 -2.37 13.74
C LYS A 81 -8.25 -3.51 14.16
N GLU A 82 -7.82 -4.34 15.10
CA GLU A 82 -8.64 -5.49 15.56
C GLU A 82 -10.00 -5.07 16.13
N ASN A 83 -10.12 -3.83 16.61
CA ASN A 83 -11.39 -3.29 17.10
C ASN A 83 -12.42 -3.00 16.00
N GLN A 84 -12.06 -3.11 14.72
CA GLN A 84 -12.88 -2.86 13.53
C GLN A 84 -13.53 -1.47 13.46
N ILE A 85 -13.04 -0.50 14.24
CA ILE A 85 -13.62 0.84 14.36
C ILE A 85 -12.60 1.92 14.02
N SER A 86 -11.31 1.65 14.21
CA SER A 86 -10.25 2.63 14.01
C SER A 86 -9.14 2.08 13.15
N ASP A 87 -8.47 2.98 12.43
CA ASP A 87 -7.35 2.64 11.57
C ASP A 87 -5.98 2.94 12.21
N TYR A 88 -4.93 2.31 11.70
CA TYR A 88 -3.54 2.59 12.07
C TYR A 88 -3.05 3.90 11.45
N ILE A 89 -3.40 4.14 10.20
CA ILE A 89 -3.17 5.36 9.41
C ILE A 89 -4.54 5.95 9.12
N LYS A 90 -4.75 7.23 9.43
CA LYS A 90 -5.99 7.94 9.09
C LYS A 90 -5.95 8.46 7.66
N GLU A 91 -7.10 8.87 7.14
CA GLU A 91 -7.21 9.40 5.78
C GLU A 91 -6.31 10.61 5.54
N GLU A 92 -6.11 11.46 6.54
CA GLU A 92 -5.24 12.63 6.48
C GLU A 92 -3.74 12.36 6.73
N GLU A 93 -3.35 11.11 7.03
CA GLU A 93 -1.98 10.75 7.45
C GLU A 93 -1.16 10.09 6.32
N TRP A 94 -1.68 10.00 5.10
CA TRP A 94 -1.01 9.32 3.99
C TRP A 94 0.12 10.10 3.34
N ASP A 95 0.12 11.44 3.43
CA ASP A 95 1.04 12.28 2.64
C ASP A 95 2.51 11.98 2.92
N GLU A 96 2.90 11.81 4.18
CA GLU A 96 4.29 11.48 4.56
C GLU A 96 4.69 10.08 4.05
N ILE A 97 3.77 9.11 4.11
CA ILE A 97 4.02 7.73 3.67
C ILE A 97 4.17 7.67 2.14
N LEU A 98 3.33 8.41 1.41
CA LEU A 98 3.44 8.55 -0.04
C LEU A 98 4.76 9.21 -0.46
N GLU A 99 5.19 10.23 0.28
CA GLU A 99 6.43 10.96 0.05
C GLU A 99 7.66 10.07 0.17
N GLU A 100 7.69 9.16 1.15
CA GLU A 100 8.77 8.19 1.31
C GLU A 100 8.69 7.08 0.25
N ALA A 101 7.51 6.49 0.04
CA ALA A 101 7.32 5.34 -0.85
C ALA A 101 7.61 5.67 -2.32
N ILE A 102 7.35 6.91 -2.78
CA ILE A 102 7.51 7.28 -4.18
C ILE A 102 8.98 7.26 -4.65
N GLU A 103 9.94 7.58 -3.77
CA GLU A 103 11.36 7.57 -4.13
C GLU A 103 11.83 6.14 -4.45
N PHE A 104 11.35 5.15 -3.68
CA PHE A 104 11.58 3.73 -3.96
C PHE A 104 10.82 3.29 -5.21
N ALA A 105 9.56 3.69 -5.35
CA ALA A 105 8.73 3.32 -6.49
C ALA A 105 9.31 3.82 -7.82
N ILE A 106 9.84 5.05 -7.89
CA ILE A 106 10.50 5.56 -9.10
C ILE A 106 11.74 4.72 -9.44
N ARG A 107 12.56 4.38 -8.44
CA ARG A 107 13.75 3.56 -8.67
C ARG A 107 13.38 2.20 -9.25
N ASP A 108 12.41 1.52 -8.65
CA ASP A 108 12.03 0.17 -9.09
C ASP A 108 11.29 0.20 -10.42
N ALA A 109 10.37 1.16 -10.61
CA ALA A 109 9.67 1.35 -11.88
C ALA A 109 10.63 1.62 -13.04
N SER A 110 11.78 2.27 -12.80
CA SER A 110 12.78 2.51 -13.86
C SER A 110 13.31 1.24 -14.51
N THR A 111 13.29 0.11 -13.79
CA THR A 111 13.71 -1.20 -14.32
C THR A 111 12.65 -1.84 -15.23
N GLU A 112 11.39 -1.41 -15.12
CA GLU A 112 10.25 -2.02 -15.81
C GLU A 112 9.66 -1.13 -16.91
N VAL A 113 9.60 0.20 -16.68
CA VAL A 113 9.01 1.18 -17.60
C VAL A 113 9.68 1.07 -18.96
N LYS A 114 8.88 0.86 -20.01
CA LYS A 114 9.36 0.70 -21.40
C LYS A 114 10.51 -0.32 -21.51
N ASN A 115 10.47 -1.39 -20.72
CA ASN A 115 11.53 -2.43 -20.63
C ASN A 115 12.88 -1.88 -20.16
N GLY A 116 12.88 -0.95 -19.19
CA GLY A 116 14.11 -0.41 -18.60
C GLY A 116 14.79 0.66 -19.45
N ALA A 117 14.03 1.36 -20.30
CA ALA A 117 14.59 2.35 -21.23
C ALA A 117 15.11 3.63 -20.53
N TYR A 118 14.71 3.87 -19.28
CA TYR A 118 15.06 5.06 -18.51
C TYR A 118 15.77 4.68 -17.22
N SER A 119 16.82 5.43 -16.88
CA SER A 119 17.38 5.39 -15.52
C SER A 119 16.40 5.97 -14.51
N SER A 120 16.59 5.68 -13.22
CA SER A 120 15.78 6.26 -12.15
C SER A 120 15.78 7.79 -12.14
N PHE A 121 16.92 8.42 -12.50
CA PHE A 121 17.02 9.88 -12.60
C PHE A 121 16.17 10.44 -13.75
N GLN A 122 16.22 9.81 -14.93
CA GLN A 122 15.39 10.23 -16.06
C GLN A 122 13.92 10.00 -15.79
N LEU A 123 13.56 8.86 -15.20
CA LEU A 123 12.17 8.58 -14.85
C LEU A 123 11.63 9.58 -13.84
N LYS A 124 12.45 9.99 -12.85
CA LYS A 124 12.08 11.01 -11.87
C LYS A 124 11.71 12.35 -12.51
N GLU A 125 12.38 12.74 -13.59
CA GLU A 125 12.07 13.97 -14.33
C GLU A 125 10.80 13.85 -15.18
N MET A 126 10.43 12.63 -15.59
CA MET A 126 9.25 12.37 -16.42
C MET A 126 7.96 12.21 -15.61
N VAL A 127 8.06 11.77 -14.37
CA VAL A 127 6.90 11.47 -13.51
C VAL A 127 6.32 12.77 -12.95
N ASP A 128 5.04 13.01 -13.23
CA ASP A 128 4.25 13.98 -12.48
C ASP A 128 3.81 13.35 -11.17
N LYS A 129 4.62 13.59 -10.13
CA LYS A 129 4.40 13.09 -8.77
C LYS A 129 3.06 13.52 -8.18
N ASN A 130 2.61 14.74 -8.44
CA ASN A 130 1.34 15.24 -7.90
C ASN A 130 0.15 14.48 -8.51
N SER A 131 0.22 14.18 -9.80
CA SER A 131 -0.78 13.34 -10.48
C SER A 131 -0.79 11.91 -9.93
N VAL A 132 0.39 11.31 -9.68
CA VAL A 132 0.49 9.98 -9.06
C VAL A 132 -0.11 9.98 -7.65
N PHE A 133 0.21 10.99 -6.83
CA PHE A 133 -0.32 11.13 -5.47
C PHE A 133 -1.82 11.33 -5.44
N THR A 134 -2.34 12.21 -6.31
CA THR A 134 -3.78 12.41 -6.45
C THR A 134 -4.50 11.09 -6.76
N THR A 135 -3.93 10.31 -7.68
CA THR A 135 -4.47 9.00 -8.06
C THR A 135 -4.37 8.00 -6.91
N ALA A 136 -3.22 7.89 -6.24
CA ALA A 136 -3.03 6.99 -5.10
C ALA A 136 -4.00 7.32 -3.95
N ASN A 137 -4.10 8.60 -3.58
CA ASN A 137 -5.04 9.09 -2.57
C ASN A 137 -6.49 8.79 -2.94
N SER A 138 -6.87 8.89 -4.22
CA SER A 138 -8.22 8.51 -4.66
C SER A 138 -8.52 7.04 -4.35
N PHE A 139 -7.58 6.12 -4.59
CA PHE A 139 -7.75 4.70 -4.25
C PHE A 139 -7.74 4.46 -2.74
N LEU A 140 -6.88 5.15 -1.99
CA LEU A 140 -6.81 5.05 -0.53
C LEU A 140 -8.09 5.55 0.13
N ALA A 141 -8.68 6.65 -0.34
CA ALA A 141 -9.95 7.19 0.16
C ALA A 141 -11.11 6.16 0.03
N LEU A 142 -11.12 5.35 -1.03
CA LEU A 142 -12.10 4.26 -1.19
C LEU A 142 -12.01 3.25 -0.05
N THR A 143 -10.83 3.06 0.54
CA THR A 143 -10.64 2.10 1.64
C THR A 143 -11.34 2.51 2.92
N TYR A 144 -11.62 3.80 3.12
CA TYR A 144 -12.41 4.29 4.26
C TYR A 144 -13.91 4.34 3.94
N SER A 145 -14.26 4.58 2.68
CA SER A 145 -15.64 4.83 2.26
C SER A 145 -16.44 3.56 1.92
N TYR A 146 -15.78 2.46 1.56
CA TYR A 146 -16.45 1.26 1.05
C TYR A 146 -16.17 0.02 1.88
N SER A 147 -17.15 -0.89 1.93
CA SER A 147 -17.00 -2.21 2.51
C SER A 147 -16.01 -3.05 1.70
N ALA A 148 -15.45 -4.11 2.29
CA ALA A 148 -14.56 -5.01 1.56
C ALA A 148 -15.24 -5.72 0.36
N ASN A 149 -16.57 -5.86 0.38
CA ASN A 149 -17.34 -6.50 -0.67
C ASN A 149 -17.56 -5.57 -1.87
N ASP A 150 -17.76 -4.28 -1.62
CA ASP A 150 -18.06 -3.30 -2.66
C ASP A 150 -16.79 -2.65 -3.24
N LEU A 151 -15.69 -2.68 -2.49
CA LEU A 151 -14.44 -2.01 -2.84
C LEU A 151 -13.91 -2.43 -4.22
N LEU A 152 -14.04 -3.71 -4.60
CA LEU A 152 -13.50 -4.19 -5.88
C LEU A 152 -14.16 -3.51 -7.08
N ALA A 153 -15.49 -3.40 -7.07
CA ALA A 153 -16.23 -2.78 -8.17
C ALA A 153 -15.90 -1.29 -8.31
N VAL A 154 -15.77 -0.57 -7.18
CA VAL A 154 -15.46 0.86 -7.19
C VAL A 154 -14.00 1.11 -7.59
N ILE A 155 -13.07 0.22 -7.22
CA ILE A 155 -11.70 0.27 -7.74
C ILE A 155 -11.71 0.10 -9.27
N ASP A 156 -12.48 -0.86 -9.81
CA ASP A 156 -12.55 -1.09 -11.25
C ASP A 156 -13.08 0.13 -12.02
N ASP A 157 -14.07 0.82 -11.46
CA ASP A 157 -14.59 2.06 -12.03
C ASP A 157 -13.53 3.18 -12.01
N ASN A 158 -12.72 3.28 -10.96
CA ASN A 158 -11.61 4.25 -10.89
C ASN A 158 -10.45 3.88 -11.82
N LEU A 159 -10.12 2.58 -11.94
CA LEU A 159 -9.11 2.08 -12.88
C LEU A 159 -9.49 2.40 -14.34
N ALA A 160 -10.79 2.37 -14.66
CA ALA A 160 -11.28 2.72 -15.99
C ALA A 160 -11.07 4.21 -16.35
N LEU A 161 -10.87 5.09 -15.36
CA LEU A 161 -10.58 6.51 -15.56
C LEU A 161 -9.09 6.82 -15.76
N LEU A 162 -8.20 5.84 -15.51
CA LEU A 162 -6.78 6.01 -15.73
C LEU A 162 -6.43 6.04 -17.23
N PRO A 163 -5.26 6.59 -17.61
CA PRO A 163 -4.72 6.43 -18.96
C PRO A 163 -4.78 4.98 -19.47
N GLY A 164 -5.46 4.76 -20.60
CA GLY A 164 -5.71 3.44 -21.19
C GLY A 164 -6.67 2.53 -20.40
N GLY A 165 -7.34 3.06 -19.38
CA GLY A 165 -8.33 2.36 -18.56
C GLY A 165 -9.59 1.95 -19.35
N GLU A 166 -10.02 2.78 -20.31
CA GLU A 166 -11.12 2.41 -21.21
C GLU A 166 -10.76 1.18 -22.06
N ASP A 167 -9.57 1.17 -22.64
CA ASP A 167 -9.10 0.05 -23.45
C ASP A 167 -8.90 -1.22 -22.61
N TRP A 168 -8.48 -1.09 -21.36
CA TRP A 168 -8.47 -2.19 -20.40
C TRP A 168 -9.88 -2.72 -20.14
N LYS A 169 -10.84 -1.84 -19.80
CA LYS A 169 -12.24 -2.20 -19.47
C LYS A 169 -12.94 -2.97 -20.60
N PHE A 170 -12.65 -2.62 -21.85
CA PHE A 170 -13.24 -3.26 -23.03
C PHE A 170 -12.31 -4.27 -23.73
N GLY A 171 -11.12 -4.54 -23.18
CA GLY A 171 -10.16 -5.50 -23.72
C GLY A 171 -9.56 -5.12 -25.09
N ARG A 172 -9.48 -3.83 -25.42
CA ARG A 172 -9.10 -3.33 -26.76
C ARG A 172 -7.57 -3.36 -27.02
N ASN A 173 -6.73 -3.38 -25.98
CA ASN A 173 -5.26 -3.32 -26.08
C ASN A 173 -4.51 -4.49 -25.41
N ASN A 174 -5.15 -5.64 -25.20
CA ASN A 174 -4.48 -6.84 -24.63
C ASN A 174 -3.65 -7.63 -25.67
N LYS A 175 -3.10 -6.97 -26.69
CA LYS A 175 -2.19 -7.56 -27.68
C LYS A 175 -0.81 -6.91 -27.60
#